data_AF-A0A1V5T8A8-F1
#
_entry.id   AF-A0A1V5T8A8-F1
#
_cell.length_a   1.000
_cell.length_b   1.000
_cell.length_c   1.000
_cell.angle_alpha   90.00
_cell.angle_beta   90.00
_cell.angle_gamma   90.00
#
_symmetry.space_group_name_H-M   'P 1'
#
loop_
_entity.id
_entity.type
_entity.pdbx_description
1 polymer ?
#
loop_
_entity_poly.entity_id
_entity_poly.type
_entity_poly.pdbx_seq_one_letter_code
_entity_poly.pdbx_strand_id
1 'polypeptide(L)'
;MDNDYKVVAGEDTERNKVQLFLSNSLKSIRRDTPISYDLEYEFGRTKQNKDYFAISIIASVAILIIAVSGIVTAFINRSSRNVAVDITVFEDLNLKNVLDLAKKAEDNLDSVLQKRIARQSLFQDELANLELQYRSEIEVLGVQRLSNSERSAKRTLVDSTYAGLRNNLKSSYDSDMASLDLALEDAKKQVESFDKKRVEEAREQKKLLDNQQDVFELEKQRIKDGYGKEIETLRVRMEEIQNENARLKTDQIKTLVEEYQTHIAAIDPDWDDLTADAYINEIAAYPDASLPFRSIPELPPSVDGISAEDFSLMARGYEGLGYLLSRVAGIGFEHDVDDYVKAGLKIALVAGAAGERIIGTSFDALERTRNDLVSEQAAKARAEKELDQAQHALSEAQRMLKAAQETENRYLELKVSHEQLVNSHANLARKQELTQDALDIAYNALISYESMLVQAVRQNGHDGVVFSAANPLSPGIFVLPEIEETAFATGSATAYLYHPPKTLIGEILLSGSENGVAAVVSVTLKRGKDLLPFDYISFTKR
;
A
#
# COMPACT_ATOMS: atom_id res chain seq x y z
N MET A 1 -77.04 -10.69 -23.43
CA MET A 1 -76.03 -10.29 -24.42
C MET A 1 -74.69 -10.47 -23.74
N ASP A 2 -73.96 -11.50 -24.14
CA ASP A 2 -72.62 -11.82 -23.66
C ASP A 2 -71.63 -10.79 -24.19
N ASN A 3 -70.76 -10.28 -23.32
CA ASN A 3 -69.56 -9.58 -23.74
C ASN A 3 -68.40 -10.05 -22.87
N ASP A 4 -67.69 -11.05 -23.40
CA ASP A 4 -66.40 -11.51 -22.94
C ASP A 4 -65.36 -10.39 -23.11
N TYR A 5 -64.86 -9.86 -22.00
CA TYR A 5 -63.68 -9.00 -22.00
C TYR A 5 -62.44 -9.89 -22.18
N LYS A 6 -61.97 -9.98 -23.43
CA LYS A 6 -60.62 -10.49 -23.74
C LYS A 6 -59.59 -9.50 -23.23
N VAL A 7 -58.88 -9.87 -22.17
CA VAL A 7 -57.71 -9.16 -21.66
C VAL A 7 -56.58 -9.33 -22.67
N VAL A 8 -56.14 -8.21 -23.25
CA VAL A 8 -54.96 -8.13 -24.11
C VAL A 8 -53.72 -8.21 -23.21
N ALA A 9 -52.96 -9.28 -23.37
CA ALA A 9 -51.68 -9.48 -22.70
C ALA A 9 -50.59 -8.67 -23.42
N GLY A 10 -50.03 -7.68 -22.71
CA GLY A 10 -48.81 -6.98 -23.13
C GLY A 10 -48.71 -5.57 -22.57
N GLU A 11 -48.23 -5.45 -21.32
CA GLU A 11 -47.48 -4.29 -20.72
C GLU A 11 -47.55 -4.21 -19.18
N ASP A 12 -48.10 -5.20 -18.48
CA ASP A 12 -48.27 -5.14 -17.00
C ASP A 12 -47.24 -5.97 -16.20
N THR A 13 -45.95 -5.92 -16.52
CA THR A 13 -44.92 -6.67 -15.75
C THR A 13 -44.35 -5.93 -14.54
N GLU A 14 -44.41 -4.59 -14.47
CA GLU A 14 -43.96 -3.85 -13.29
C GLU A 14 -45.10 -3.55 -12.29
N ARG A 15 -46.30 -3.23 -12.78
CA ARG A 15 -47.48 -3.01 -11.91
C ARG A 15 -47.89 -4.27 -11.14
N ASN A 16 -47.72 -5.45 -11.74
CA ASN A 16 -48.03 -6.71 -11.07
C ASN A 16 -47.08 -7.04 -9.90
N LYS A 17 -45.80 -6.64 -9.98
CA LYS A 17 -44.85 -6.91 -8.88
C LYS A 17 -45.22 -6.11 -7.64
N VAL A 18 -45.50 -4.81 -7.78
CA VAL A 18 -45.94 -3.94 -6.67
C VAL A 18 -47.30 -4.39 -6.10
N GLN A 19 -48.22 -4.85 -6.96
CA GLN A 19 -49.51 -5.40 -6.49
C GLN A 19 -49.37 -6.76 -5.80
N LEU A 20 -48.41 -7.60 -6.17
CA LEU A 20 -48.17 -8.89 -5.49
C LEU A 20 -47.71 -8.68 -4.04
N PHE A 21 -46.85 -7.69 -3.78
CA PHE A 21 -46.34 -7.38 -2.43
C PHE A 21 -47.39 -6.69 -1.55
N LEU A 22 -48.21 -5.81 -2.10
CA LEU A 22 -49.35 -5.19 -1.39
C LEU A 22 -50.51 -6.18 -1.16
N SER A 23 -50.68 -7.19 -2.01
CA SER A 23 -51.79 -8.16 -1.87
C SER A 23 -51.67 -9.06 -0.64
N ASN A 24 -50.44 -9.35 -0.18
CA ASN A 24 -50.21 -10.19 0.99
C ASN A 24 -50.47 -9.44 2.31
N SER A 25 -50.19 -8.14 2.38
CA SER A 25 -50.51 -7.29 3.54
C SER A 25 -51.99 -6.89 3.57
N LEU A 26 -52.60 -6.63 2.41
CA LEU A 26 -54.03 -6.34 2.27
C LEU A 26 -54.93 -7.59 2.44
N LYS A 27 -54.40 -8.82 2.34
CA LYS A 27 -55.16 -10.06 2.59
C LYS A 27 -55.64 -10.20 4.03
N SER A 28 -55.03 -9.49 4.97
CA SER A 28 -55.50 -9.43 6.36
C SER A 28 -56.82 -8.63 6.54
N ILE A 29 -57.25 -7.89 5.50
CA ILE A 29 -58.35 -6.91 5.56
C ILE A 29 -59.70 -7.50 5.12
N ARG A 30 -59.74 -8.69 4.50
CA ARG A 30 -61.00 -9.40 4.21
C ARG A 30 -61.29 -10.47 5.27
N ARG A 31 -61.82 -10.05 6.42
CA ARG A 31 -62.56 -10.93 7.34
C ARG A 31 -64.03 -10.52 7.43
N ASP A 32 -64.69 -10.44 6.28
CA ASP A 32 -66.14 -10.50 6.21
C ASP A 32 -66.54 -11.88 5.69
N THR A 33 -66.56 -12.86 6.59
CA THR A 33 -67.38 -14.05 6.39
C THR A 33 -68.73 -13.76 7.03
N PRO A 34 -69.82 -13.57 6.25
CA PRO A 34 -71.15 -13.46 6.82
C PRO A 34 -71.48 -14.80 7.49
N ILE A 35 -71.77 -14.75 8.79
CA ILE A 35 -72.34 -15.89 9.51
C ILE A 35 -73.76 -16.06 8.95
N SER A 36 -73.93 -16.93 7.95
CA SER A 36 -75.25 -17.28 7.43
C SER A 36 -75.97 -18.14 8.46
N TYR A 37 -77.01 -17.60 9.08
CA TYR A 37 -77.93 -18.35 9.90
C TYR A 37 -78.74 -19.29 8.98
N ASP A 38 -78.39 -20.57 9.00
CA ASP A 38 -78.95 -21.59 8.11
C ASP A 38 -80.26 -22.15 8.73
N LEU A 39 -81.39 -21.66 8.21
CA LEU A 39 -82.73 -22.08 8.63
C LEU A 39 -82.98 -23.57 8.33
N GLU A 40 -82.31 -24.16 7.34
CA GLU A 40 -82.43 -25.58 7.01
C GLU A 40 -81.85 -26.47 8.13
N TYR A 41 -80.77 -26.02 8.78
CA TYR A 41 -80.14 -26.76 9.89
C TYR A 41 -81.05 -26.82 11.13
N GLU A 42 -81.69 -25.70 11.48
CA GLU A 42 -82.63 -25.62 12.62
C GLU A 42 -83.93 -26.40 12.34
N PHE A 43 -84.45 -26.35 11.09
CA PHE A 43 -85.60 -27.17 10.69
C PHE A 43 -85.30 -28.68 10.71
N GLY A 44 -84.06 -29.09 10.44
CA GLY A 44 -83.64 -30.49 10.55
C GLY A 44 -83.75 -31.04 11.97
N ARG A 45 -83.58 -30.18 12.99
CA ARG A 45 -83.58 -30.55 14.41
C ARG A 45 -84.98 -30.72 14.99
N THR A 46 -86.00 -30.06 14.43
CA THR A 46 -87.39 -30.18 14.88
C THR A 46 -88.12 -31.41 14.31
N LYS A 47 -87.58 -32.07 13.27
CA LYS A 47 -88.23 -33.21 12.60
C LYS A 47 -88.14 -34.54 13.39
N GLN A 48 -87.27 -34.63 14.39
CA GLN A 48 -87.02 -35.89 15.13
C GLN A 48 -87.83 -36.04 16.44
N ASN A 49 -88.37 -34.95 17.01
CA ASN A 49 -89.24 -35.02 18.18
C ASN A 49 -90.70 -34.73 17.80
N LYS A 50 -91.38 -35.75 17.25
CA LYS A 50 -92.84 -35.68 17.07
C LYS A 50 -93.50 -35.80 18.44
N ASP A 51 -93.83 -34.67 19.04
CA ASP A 51 -94.60 -34.63 20.28
C ASP A 51 -96.07 -34.94 19.99
N TYR A 52 -96.50 -36.16 20.32
CA TYR A 52 -97.89 -36.60 20.17
C TYR A 52 -98.88 -35.74 20.99
N PHE A 53 -98.40 -35.00 21.99
CA PHE A 53 -99.19 -34.05 22.76
C PHE A 53 -99.59 -32.80 21.95
N ALA A 54 -98.68 -32.28 21.11
CA ALA A 54 -99.00 -31.14 20.24
C ALA A 54 -100.03 -31.51 19.16
N ILE A 55 -99.95 -32.74 18.62
CA ILE A 55 -100.91 -33.25 17.63
C ILE A 55 -102.30 -33.42 18.26
N SER A 56 -102.40 -33.87 19.51
CA SER A 56 -103.70 -34.04 20.18
C SER A 56 -104.39 -32.70 20.51
N ILE A 57 -103.62 -31.66 20.81
CA ILE A 57 -104.14 -30.30 20.99
C ILE A 57 -104.68 -29.74 19.68
N ILE A 58 -103.94 -29.88 18.57
CA ILE A 58 -104.40 -29.41 17.25
C ILE A 58 -105.68 -30.14 16.83
N ALA A 59 -105.75 -31.45 17.07
CA ALA A 59 -106.95 -32.25 16.78
C ALA A 59 -108.16 -31.82 17.62
N SER A 60 -107.97 -31.52 18.92
CA SER A 60 -109.08 -31.09 19.79
C SER A 60 -109.63 -29.73 19.40
N VAL A 61 -108.75 -28.78 19.03
CA VAL A 61 -109.14 -27.46 18.52
C VAL A 61 -109.88 -27.58 17.19
N ALA A 62 -109.41 -28.43 16.28
CA ALA A 62 -110.08 -28.66 15.01
C ALA A 62 -111.50 -29.25 15.20
N ILE A 63 -111.67 -30.22 16.11
CA ILE A 63 -112.98 -30.79 16.44
C ILE A 63 -113.89 -29.72 17.07
N LEU A 64 -113.35 -28.87 17.93
CA LEU A 64 -114.11 -27.79 18.57
C LEU A 64 -114.59 -26.76 17.53
N ILE A 65 -113.74 -26.39 16.56
CA ILE A 65 -114.12 -25.50 15.46
C ILE A 65 -115.24 -26.13 14.62
N ILE A 66 -115.14 -27.42 14.29
CA ILE A 66 -116.18 -28.13 13.53
C ILE A 66 -117.50 -28.15 14.32
N ALA A 67 -117.45 -28.42 15.63
CA ALA A 67 -118.63 -28.44 16.49
C ALA A 67 -119.30 -27.06 16.60
N VAL A 68 -118.51 -26.00 16.84
CA VAL A 68 -119.01 -24.62 16.89
C VAL A 68 -119.60 -24.21 15.55
N SER A 69 -118.93 -24.53 14.44
CA SER A 69 -119.43 -24.23 13.10
C SER A 69 -120.73 -24.98 12.80
N GLY A 70 -120.88 -26.23 13.26
CA GLY A 70 -122.12 -27.00 13.16
C GLY A 70 -123.27 -26.40 13.98
N ILE A 71 -122.99 -25.95 15.21
CA ILE A 71 -123.97 -25.26 16.07
C ILE A 71 -124.42 -23.94 15.45
N VAL A 72 -123.48 -23.12 14.96
CA VAL A 72 -123.75 -21.84 14.30
C VAL A 72 -124.58 -22.06 13.04
N THR A 73 -124.22 -23.06 12.21
CA THR A 73 -124.97 -23.39 10.99
C THR A 73 -126.39 -23.82 11.32
N ALA A 74 -126.59 -24.67 12.34
CA ALA A 74 -127.91 -25.09 12.79
C ALA A 74 -128.74 -23.91 13.36
N PHE A 75 -128.09 -22.99 14.08
CA PHE A 75 -128.74 -21.80 14.64
C PHE A 75 -129.16 -20.80 13.56
N ILE A 76 -128.31 -20.58 12.56
CA ILE A 76 -128.60 -19.75 11.38
C ILE A 76 -129.74 -20.37 10.58
N ASN A 77 -129.71 -21.68 10.32
CA ASN A 77 -130.74 -22.33 9.53
C ASN A 77 -132.11 -22.33 10.25
N ARG A 78 -132.12 -22.28 11.58
CA ARG A 78 -133.33 -22.11 12.40
C ARG A 78 -133.83 -20.66 12.44
N SER A 79 -132.94 -19.68 12.32
CA SER A 79 -133.28 -18.24 12.29
C SER A 79 -133.54 -17.69 10.88
N SER A 80 -133.17 -18.41 9.82
CA SER A 80 -133.28 -17.96 8.42
C SER A 80 -134.66 -18.20 7.76
N ARG A 81 -135.63 -18.75 8.50
CA ARG A 81 -137.04 -18.73 8.06
C ARG A 81 -137.67 -17.40 8.48
N ASN A 82 -137.65 -16.46 7.54
CA ASN A 82 -138.27 -15.12 7.56
C ASN A 82 -137.33 -13.98 7.98
N VAL A 83 -136.51 -13.50 7.05
CA VAL A 83 -136.03 -12.10 7.08
C VAL A 83 -136.21 -11.51 5.68
N ALA A 84 -137.08 -10.52 5.58
CA ALA A 84 -137.27 -9.72 4.37
C ALA A 84 -136.06 -8.79 4.20
N VAL A 85 -135.51 -8.72 2.99
CA VAL A 85 -134.35 -7.88 2.67
C VAL A 85 -134.83 -6.43 2.54
N ASP A 86 -134.42 -5.59 3.49
CA ASP A 86 -134.64 -4.14 3.50
C ASP A 86 -133.54 -3.42 2.70
N ILE A 87 -133.90 -2.35 2.00
CA ILE A 87 -133.08 -1.63 0.99
C ILE A 87 -132.00 -0.73 1.63
N THR A 88 -131.85 -0.75 2.95
CA THR A 88 -130.82 0.00 3.72
C THR A 88 -129.40 -0.59 3.59
N VAL A 89 -129.24 -1.81 3.09
CA VAL A 89 -127.91 -2.45 2.91
C VAL A 89 -127.09 -1.84 1.76
N PHE A 90 -127.74 -1.14 0.82
CA PHE A 90 -127.05 -0.57 -0.35
C PHE A 90 -126.36 0.78 -0.09
N GLU A 91 -126.77 1.53 0.96
CA GLU A 91 -126.05 2.75 1.39
C GLU A 91 -124.74 2.42 2.12
N ASP A 92 -124.75 1.39 2.99
CA ASP A 92 -123.56 0.90 3.72
C ASP A 92 -122.48 0.34 2.78
N LEU A 93 -122.87 -0.33 1.70
CA LEU A 93 -121.94 -0.86 0.69
C LEU A 93 -121.22 0.26 -0.09
N ASN A 94 -121.88 1.40 -0.31
CA ASN A 94 -121.28 2.54 -0.99
C ASN A 94 -120.28 3.27 -0.05
N LEU A 95 -120.63 3.42 1.23
CA LEU A 95 -119.76 4.05 2.23
C LEU A 95 -118.46 3.26 2.45
N LYS A 96 -118.57 1.93 2.55
CA LYS A 96 -117.41 1.03 2.69
C LYS A 96 -116.48 1.12 1.48
N ASN A 97 -117.04 1.12 0.26
CA ASN A 97 -116.25 1.24 -0.96
C ASN A 97 -115.54 2.60 -1.07
N VAL A 98 -116.19 3.70 -0.68
CA VAL A 98 -115.56 5.04 -0.64
C VAL A 98 -114.43 5.08 0.39
N LEU A 99 -114.62 4.47 1.56
CA LEU A 99 -113.61 4.40 2.60
C LEU A 99 -112.41 3.51 2.20
N ASP A 100 -112.67 2.36 1.56
CA ASP A 100 -111.62 1.47 1.04
C ASP A 100 -110.85 2.13 -0.11
N LEU A 101 -111.52 2.90 -0.99
CA LEU A 101 -110.84 3.68 -2.04
C LEU A 101 -109.98 4.79 -1.44
N ALA A 102 -110.51 5.52 -0.45
CA ALA A 102 -109.79 6.59 0.23
C ALA A 102 -108.56 6.04 0.97
N LYS A 103 -108.71 4.92 1.69
CA LYS A 103 -107.60 4.23 2.36
C LYS A 103 -106.55 3.76 1.35
N LYS A 104 -106.97 3.19 0.21
CA LYS A 104 -106.05 2.78 -0.85
C LYS A 104 -105.31 3.96 -1.47
N ALA A 105 -105.94 5.13 -1.58
CA ALA A 105 -105.30 6.36 -2.04
C ALA A 105 -104.30 6.92 -1.01
N GLU A 106 -104.64 6.91 0.29
CA GLU A 106 -103.74 7.26 1.39
C GLU A 106 -102.53 6.30 1.44
N ASP A 107 -102.76 4.98 1.36
CA ASP A 107 -101.70 3.96 1.33
C ASP A 107 -100.78 4.12 0.09
N ASN A 108 -101.34 4.52 -1.06
CA ASN A 108 -100.56 4.81 -2.26
C ASN A 108 -99.69 6.06 -2.06
N LEU A 109 -100.25 7.15 -1.52
CA LEU A 109 -99.50 8.37 -1.20
C LEU A 109 -98.35 8.06 -0.23
N ASP A 110 -98.63 7.33 0.84
CA ASP A 110 -97.61 6.90 1.81
C ASP A 110 -96.54 6.03 1.15
N SER A 111 -96.93 5.08 0.29
CA SER A 111 -95.98 4.22 -0.43
C SER A 111 -95.05 5.02 -1.34
N VAL A 112 -95.58 5.96 -2.14
CA VAL A 112 -94.76 6.80 -3.02
C VAL A 112 -93.87 7.74 -2.21
N LEU A 113 -94.37 8.33 -1.13
CA LEU A 113 -93.60 9.18 -0.23
C LEU A 113 -92.44 8.40 0.41
N GLN A 114 -92.68 7.18 0.89
CA GLN A 114 -91.63 6.32 1.45
C GLN A 114 -90.58 5.96 0.39
N LYS A 115 -90.99 5.61 -0.83
CA LYS A 115 -90.06 5.35 -1.94
C LYS A 115 -89.18 6.56 -2.26
N ARG A 116 -89.75 7.77 -2.27
CA ARG A 116 -89.01 9.02 -2.46
C ARG A 116 -87.99 9.25 -1.36
N ILE A 117 -88.40 9.14 -0.09
CA ILE A 117 -87.50 9.31 1.07
C ILE A 117 -86.38 8.28 1.03
N ALA A 118 -86.69 7.01 0.74
CA ALA A 118 -85.70 5.95 0.61
C ALA A 118 -84.72 6.23 -0.54
N ARG A 119 -85.20 6.69 -1.70
CA ARG A 119 -84.34 7.02 -2.85
C ARG A 119 -83.43 8.22 -2.55
N GLN A 120 -83.95 9.22 -1.85
CA GLN A 120 -83.17 10.38 -1.38
C GLN A 120 -82.10 9.97 -0.35
N SER A 121 -82.42 9.04 0.56
CA SER A 121 -81.43 8.48 1.49
C SER A 121 -80.30 7.78 0.76
N LEU A 122 -80.64 6.86 -0.16
CA LEU A 122 -79.64 6.14 -0.94
C LEU A 122 -78.70 7.08 -1.71
N PHE A 123 -79.25 8.16 -2.28
CA PHE A 123 -78.44 9.20 -2.90
C PHE A 123 -77.45 9.85 -1.91
N GLN A 124 -77.90 10.21 -0.71
CA GLN A 124 -77.03 10.80 0.31
C GLN A 124 -75.95 9.82 0.78
N ASP A 125 -76.31 8.55 0.97
CA ASP A 125 -75.39 7.50 1.40
C ASP A 125 -74.31 7.24 0.33
N GLU A 126 -74.70 7.13 -0.95
CA GLU A 126 -73.75 6.97 -2.07
C GLU A 126 -72.88 8.22 -2.28
N LEU A 127 -73.43 9.42 -2.07
CA LEU A 127 -72.67 10.67 -2.15
C LEU A 127 -71.63 10.76 -1.03
N ALA A 128 -72.00 10.40 0.20
CA ALA A 128 -71.09 10.37 1.34
C ALA A 128 -69.95 9.35 1.12
N ASN A 129 -70.27 8.16 0.60
CA ASN A 129 -69.27 7.16 0.24
C ASN A 129 -68.30 7.67 -0.84
N LEU A 130 -68.81 8.36 -1.87
CA LEU A 130 -67.98 8.95 -2.91
C LEU A 130 -67.06 10.05 -2.37
N GLU A 131 -67.57 10.90 -1.47
CA GLU A 131 -66.78 11.96 -0.82
C GLU A 131 -65.69 11.37 0.09
N LEU A 132 -65.98 10.28 0.81
CA LEU A 132 -65.00 9.57 1.61
C LEU A 132 -63.88 8.98 0.75
N GLN A 133 -64.21 8.36 -0.38
CA GLN A 133 -63.22 7.83 -1.33
C GLN A 133 -62.31 8.95 -1.85
N TYR A 134 -62.90 10.07 -2.28
CA TYR A 134 -62.16 11.24 -2.71
C TYR A 134 -61.22 11.78 -1.62
N ARG A 135 -61.71 11.95 -0.39
CA ARG A 135 -60.90 12.41 0.74
C ARG A 135 -59.73 11.48 1.03
N SER A 136 -59.97 10.17 1.01
CA SER A 136 -58.95 9.16 1.21
C SER A 136 -57.88 9.23 0.11
N GLU A 137 -58.26 9.34 -1.16
CA GLU A 137 -57.30 9.47 -2.26
C GLU A 137 -56.43 10.73 -2.14
N ILE A 138 -57.02 11.87 -1.78
CA ILE A 138 -56.27 13.12 -1.56
C ILE A 138 -55.29 12.99 -0.39
N GLU A 139 -55.68 12.34 0.70
CA GLU A 139 -54.81 12.10 1.85
C GLU A 139 -53.63 11.18 1.49
N VAL A 140 -53.89 10.12 0.71
CA VAL A 140 -52.86 9.24 0.17
C VAL A 140 -51.86 10.01 -0.71
N LEU A 141 -52.33 10.93 -1.56
CA LEU A 141 -51.44 11.78 -2.36
C LEU A 141 -50.57 12.72 -1.51
N GLY A 142 -51.05 13.10 -0.31
CA GLY A 142 -50.31 13.94 0.63
C GLY A 142 -49.11 13.23 1.25
N VAL A 143 -49.21 11.93 1.52
CA VAL A 143 -48.15 11.13 2.14
C VAL A 143 -47.16 10.52 1.15
N GLN A 144 -47.50 10.47 -0.14
CA GLN A 144 -46.57 9.97 -1.18
C GLN A 144 -45.42 10.96 -1.45
N ARG A 145 -44.19 10.43 -1.59
CA ARG A 145 -43.02 11.17 -2.12
C ARG A 145 -43.17 11.38 -3.63
N LEU A 146 -44.04 12.30 -4.01
CA LEU A 146 -44.18 12.81 -5.37
C LEU A 146 -43.50 14.17 -5.48
N SER A 147 -42.94 14.47 -6.65
CA SER A 147 -42.55 15.85 -6.97
C SER A 147 -43.80 16.75 -6.93
N ASN A 148 -43.61 18.06 -6.73
CA ASN A 148 -44.73 19.01 -6.69
C ASN A 148 -45.55 19.00 -8.00
N SER A 149 -44.87 18.80 -9.14
CA SER A 149 -45.51 18.69 -10.46
C SER A 149 -46.39 17.43 -10.55
N GLU A 150 -45.85 16.27 -10.20
CA GLU A 150 -46.59 15.00 -10.24
C GLU A 150 -47.76 14.99 -9.26
N ARG A 151 -47.57 15.54 -8.05
CA ARG A 151 -48.64 15.69 -7.06
C ARG A 151 -49.78 16.55 -7.61
N SER A 152 -49.45 17.69 -8.24
CA SER A 152 -50.46 18.56 -8.85
C SER A 152 -51.21 17.84 -9.97
N ALA A 153 -50.50 17.15 -10.87
CA ALA A 153 -51.12 16.43 -11.98
C ALA A 153 -52.06 15.32 -11.50
N LYS A 154 -51.62 14.51 -10.52
CA LYS A 154 -52.47 13.46 -9.91
C LYS A 154 -53.67 14.06 -9.18
N ARG A 155 -53.49 15.16 -8.46
CA ARG A 155 -54.60 15.83 -7.77
C ARG A 155 -55.65 16.32 -8.76
N THR A 156 -55.25 16.97 -9.85
CA THR A 156 -56.18 17.39 -10.90
C THR A 156 -56.95 16.21 -11.51
N LEU A 157 -56.29 15.07 -11.71
CA LEU A 157 -56.94 13.85 -12.19
C LEU A 157 -58.01 13.36 -11.19
N VAL A 158 -57.67 13.27 -9.91
CA VAL A 158 -58.60 12.88 -8.84
C VAL A 158 -59.79 13.86 -8.75
N ASP A 159 -59.54 15.17 -8.78
CA ASP A 159 -60.58 16.21 -8.74
C ASP A 159 -61.54 16.07 -9.93
N SER A 160 -61.01 15.88 -11.15
CA SER A 160 -61.83 15.71 -12.36
C SER A 160 -62.65 14.42 -12.34
N THR A 161 -62.08 13.34 -11.82
CA THR A 161 -62.74 12.04 -11.70
C THR A 161 -63.88 12.11 -10.69
N TYR A 162 -63.64 12.70 -9.52
CA TYR A 162 -64.67 12.93 -8.50
C TYR A 162 -65.80 13.79 -9.03
N ALA A 163 -65.50 14.92 -9.71
CA ALA A 163 -66.52 15.77 -10.30
C ALA A 163 -67.37 15.03 -11.34
N GLY A 164 -66.75 14.21 -12.19
CA GLY A 164 -67.45 13.38 -13.17
C GLY A 164 -68.37 12.35 -12.53
N LEU A 165 -67.86 11.59 -11.56
CA LEU A 165 -68.64 10.59 -10.82
C LEU A 165 -69.80 11.22 -10.06
N ARG A 166 -69.57 12.35 -9.36
CA ARG A 166 -70.61 13.08 -8.63
C ARG A 166 -71.72 13.57 -9.55
N ASN A 167 -71.38 14.11 -10.72
CA ASN A 167 -72.36 14.59 -11.68
C ASN A 167 -73.16 13.43 -12.30
N ASN A 168 -72.52 12.31 -12.61
CA ASN A 168 -73.19 11.11 -13.10
C ASN A 168 -74.16 10.54 -12.05
N LEU A 169 -73.70 10.43 -10.81
CA LEU A 169 -74.51 9.99 -9.68
C LEU A 169 -75.72 10.90 -9.50
N LYS A 170 -75.50 12.22 -9.43
CA LYS A 170 -76.58 13.21 -9.31
C LYS A 170 -77.59 13.10 -10.45
N SER A 171 -77.12 13.00 -11.69
CA SER A 171 -78.00 12.92 -12.87
C SER A 171 -78.88 11.67 -12.86
N SER A 172 -78.31 10.52 -12.45
CA SER A 172 -79.06 9.26 -12.34
C SER A 172 -80.18 9.36 -11.30
N TYR A 173 -79.88 9.93 -10.13
CA TYR A 173 -80.87 10.06 -9.05
C TYR A 173 -81.88 11.18 -9.30
N ASP A 174 -81.49 12.30 -9.88
CA ASP A 174 -82.40 13.41 -10.21
C ASP A 174 -83.52 12.94 -11.16
N SER A 175 -83.19 12.08 -12.14
CA SER A 175 -84.19 11.47 -13.05
C SER A 175 -85.20 10.61 -12.29
N ASP A 176 -84.72 9.72 -11.42
CA ASP A 176 -85.60 8.83 -10.63
C ASP A 176 -86.47 9.63 -9.65
N MET A 177 -85.88 10.62 -8.98
CA MET A 177 -86.58 11.48 -8.04
C MET A 177 -87.65 12.33 -8.74
N ALA A 178 -87.38 12.85 -9.95
CA ALA A 178 -88.39 13.56 -10.73
C ALA A 178 -89.60 12.66 -11.08
N SER A 179 -89.37 11.38 -11.39
CA SER A 179 -90.46 10.43 -11.64
C SER A 179 -91.30 10.16 -10.38
N LEU A 180 -90.65 10.07 -9.21
CA LEU A 180 -91.31 9.89 -7.92
C LEU A 180 -92.06 11.16 -7.49
N ASP A 181 -91.54 12.35 -7.78
CA ASP A 181 -92.19 13.62 -7.49
C ASP A 181 -93.48 13.78 -8.32
N LEU A 182 -93.48 13.39 -9.60
CA LEU A 182 -94.69 13.33 -10.42
C LEU A 182 -95.71 12.34 -9.85
N ALA A 183 -95.28 11.12 -9.50
CA ALA A 183 -96.16 10.11 -8.90
C ALA A 183 -96.74 10.57 -7.55
N LEU A 184 -95.96 11.34 -6.77
CA LEU A 184 -96.39 11.89 -5.49
C LEU A 184 -97.44 12.98 -5.69
N GLU A 185 -97.28 13.83 -6.69
CA GLU A 185 -98.27 14.85 -7.07
C GLU A 185 -99.59 14.21 -7.53
N ASP A 186 -99.52 13.15 -8.33
CA ASP A 186 -100.70 12.41 -8.76
C ASP A 186 -101.39 11.70 -7.59
N ALA A 187 -100.62 11.10 -6.67
CA ALA A 187 -101.16 10.49 -5.46
C ALA A 187 -101.81 11.52 -4.54
N LYS A 188 -101.22 12.72 -4.40
CA LYS A 188 -101.83 13.84 -3.66
C LYS A 188 -103.17 14.27 -4.27
N LYS A 189 -103.23 14.44 -5.59
CA LYS A 189 -104.49 14.76 -6.30
C LYS A 189 -105.55 13.70 -6.10
N GLN A 190 -105.18 12.42 -6.10
CA GLN A 190 -106.11 11.33 -5.80
C GLN A 190 -106.68 11.47 -4.39
N VAL A 191 -105.85 11.72 -3.39
CA VAL A 191 -106.30 11.95 -2.00
C VAL A 191 -107.17 13.20 -1.88
N GLU A 192 -106.81 14.30 -2.54
CA GLU A 192 -107.57 15.56 -2.53
C GLU A 192 -108.92 15.48 -3.25
N SER A 193 -109.06 14.56 -4.22
CA SER A 193 -110.33 14.32 -4.93
C SER A 193 -111.41 13.70 -4.05
N PHE A 194 -111.04 13.14 -2.88
CA PHE A 194 -111.99 12.71 -1.88
C PHE A 194 -112.41 13.89 -1.01
N ASP A 195 -113.70 14.24 -1.06
CA ASP A 195 -114.27 15.33 -0.29
C ASP A 195 -114.09 15.07 1.23
N LYS A 196 -113.22 15.86 1.88
CA LYS A 196 -112.87 15.73 3.30
C LYS A 196 -114.11 15.63 4.19
N LYS A 197 -115.21 16.31 3.84
CA LYS A 197 -116.48 16.24 4.58
C LYS A 197 -117.13 14.86 4.51
N ARG A 198 -117.20 14.25 3.33
CA ARG A 198 -117.79 12.91 3.15
C ARG A 198 -116.94 11.80 3.78
N VAL A 199 -115.61 11.93 3.73
CA VAL A 199 -114.69 11.00 4.39
C VAL A 199 -114.78 11.13 5.91
N GLU A 200 -114.92 12.34 6.44
CA GLU A 200 -115.03 12.56 7.88
C GLU A 200 -116.43 12.17 8.42
N GLU A 201 -117.51 12.41 7.68
CA GLU A 201 -118.86 11.90 7.98
C GLU A 201 -118.91 10.36 7.96
N ALA A 202 -118.25 9.73 6.99
CA ALA A 202 -118.08 8.27 6.93
C ALA A 202 -117.21 7.74 8.09
N ARG A 203 -116.17 8.48 8.48
CA ARG A 203 -115.32 8.17 9.64
C ARG A 203 -116.07 8.34 10.94
N GLU A 204 -116.93 9.35 11.12
CA GLU A 204 -117.72 9.55 12.34
C GLU A 204 -118.79 8.45 12.52
N GLN A 205 -119.47 8.05 11.43
CA GLN A 205 -120.40 6.91 11.47
C GLN A 205 -119.69 5.57 11.78
N LYS A 206 -118.42 5.43 11.40
CA LYS A 206 -117.60 4.24 11.67
C LYS A 206 -116.84 4.28 13.01
N LYS A 207 -116.48 5.48 13.51
CA LYS A 207 -115.82 5.72 14.82
C LYS A 207 -116.70 5.28 15.99
N LEU A 208 -118.02 5.29 15.83
CA LEU A 208 -118.96 4.69 16.79
C LEU A 208 -118.84 3.14 16.91
N LEU A 209 -118.11 2.49 15.99
CA LEU A 209 -118.02 1.03 15.87
C LEU A 209 -116.61 0.43 15.97
N ASP A 210 -115.51 1.20 15.92
CA ASP A 210 -114.17 0.58 15.85
C ASP A 210 -113.03 1.33 16.59
N ASN A 211 -112.94 1.12 17.91
CA ASN A 211 -111.79 1.52 18.76
C ASN A 211 -110.49 0.78 18.41
N GLN A 212 -110.54 -0.31 17.64
CA GLN A 212 -109.36 -1.11 17.29
C GLN A 212 -108.49 -0.44 16.24
N GLN A 213 -109.08 0.42 15.40
CA GLN A 213 -108.39 1.06 14.29
C GLN A 213 -107.42 2.16 14.76
N ASP A 214 -107.82 2.95 15.75
CA ASP A 214 -106.96 3.99 16.36
C ASP A 214 -105.78 3.38 17.14
N VAL A 215 -106.00 2.25 17.83
CA VAL A 215 -104.93 1.50 18.52
C VAL A 215 -103.93 0.96 17.50
N PHE A 216 -104.41 0.41 16.38
CA PHE A 216 -103.56 -0.11 15.31
C PHE A 216 -102.71 1.00 14.66
N GLU A 217 -103.29 2.18 14.38
CA GLU A 217 -102.52 3.32 13.84
C GLU A 217 -101.49 3.85 14.85
N LEU A 218 -101.83 3.92 16.14
CA LEU A 218 -100.87 4.29 17.19
C LEU A 218 -99.72 3.28 17.35
N GLU A 219 -100.01 1.98 17.25
CA GLU A 219 -98.97 0.94 17.24
C GLU A 219 -98.08 1.05 16.01
N LYS A 220 -98.67 1.23 14.83
CA LYS A 220 -97.95 1.45 13.57
C LYS A 220 -97.03 2.67 13.66
N GLN A 221 -97.50 3.77 14.25
CA GLN A 221 -96.70 4.98 14.43
C GLN A 221 -95.57 4.77 15.45
N ARG A 222 -95.81 4.08 16.58
CA ARG A 222 -94.74 3.70 17.51
C ARG A 222 -93.68 2.82 16.88
N ILE A 223 -94.10 1.84 16.06
CA ILE A 223 -93.18 0.96 15.33
C ILE A 223 -92.34 1.77 14.34
N LYS A 224 -92.97 2.68 13.59
CA LYS A 224 -92.28 3.58 12.66
C LYS A 224 -91.27 4.49 13.35
N ASP A 225 -91.64 5.08 14.49
CA ASP A 225 -90.75 5.93 15.27
C ASP A 225 -89.60 5.14 15.90
N GLY A 226 -89.86 3.91 16.34
CA GLY A 226 -88.86 2.98 16.85
C GLY A 226 -87.80 2.66 15.80
N TYR A 227 -88.22 2.19 14.62
CA TYR A 227 -87.32 1.92 13.51
C TYR A 227 -86.63 3.19 12.99
N GLY A 228 -87.31 4.34 13.00
CA GLY A 228 -86.71 5.63 12.60
C GLY A 228 -85.52 6.01 13.48
N LYS A 229 -85.63 5.84 14.80
CA LYS A 229 -84.52 6.07 15.74
C LYS A 229 -83.39 5.06 15.58
N GLU A 230 -83.72 3.80 15.32
CA GLU A 230 -82.73 2.75 15.11
C GLU A 230 -81.94 2.97 13.81
N ILE A 231 -82.61 3.33 12.72
CA ILE A 231 -81.97 3.73 11.45
C ILE A 231 -81.02 4.90 11.67
N GLU A 232 -81.44 5.93 12.41
CA GLU A 232 -80.57 7.08 12.68
C GLU A 232 -79.34 6.70 13.51
N THR A 233 -79.53 5.83 14.52
CA THR A 233 -78.41 5.30 15.32
C THR A 233 -77.45 4.48 14.47
N LEU A 234 -77.97 3.66 13.56
CA LEU A 234 -77.17 2.87 12.63
C LEU A 234 -76.40 3.76 11.64
N ARG A 235 -76.99 4.85 11.17
CA ARG A 235 -76.30 5.82 10.30
C ARG A 235 -75.13 6.49 10.99
N VAL A 236 -75.32 7.01 12.20
CA VAL A 236 -74.23 7.63 12.99
C VAL A 236 -73.11 6.62 13.22
N ARG A 237 -73.45 5.36 13.55
CA ARG A 237 -72.46 4.31 13.76
C ARG A 237 -71.72 3.93 12.47
N MET A 238 -72.41 3.90 11.33
CA MET A 238 -71.79 3.61 10.03
C MET A 238 -70.81 4.72 9.65
N GLU A 239 -71.18 5.99 9.85
CA GLU A 239 -70.29 7.14 9.62
C GLU A 239 -69.05 7.09 10.51
N GLU A 240 -69.20 6.71 11.79
CA GLU A 240 -68.08 6.53 12.72
C GLU A 240 -67.13 5.42 12.26
N ILE A 241 -67.66 4.25 11.89
CA ILE A 241 -66.88 3.12 11.37
C ILE A 241 -66.15 3.50 10.07
N GLN A 242 -66.80 4.26 9.19
CA GLN A 242 -66.20 4.71 7.94
C GLN A 242 -65.03 5.68 8.19
N ASN A 243 -65.21 6.64 9.11
CA ASN A 243 -64.17 7.58 9.49
C ASN A 243 -62.99 6.89 10.19
N GLU A 244 -63.26 5.92 11.05
CA GLU A 244 -62.23 5.11 11.70
C GLU A 244 -61.43 4.29 10.68
N ASN A 245 -62.11 3.62 9.75
CA ASN A 245 -61.46 2.87 8.68
C ASN A 245 -60.60 3.76 7.76
N ALA A 246 -61.05 4.99 7.46
CA ALA A 246 -60.25 5.94 6.69
C ALA A 246 -58.98 6.33 7.45
N ARG A 247 -59.08 6.65 8.74
CA ARG A 247 -57.92 6.95 9.59
C ARG A 247 -56.94 5.78 9.68
N LEU A 248 -57.44 4.57 9.92
CA LEU A 248 -56.60 3.37 10.00
C LEU A 248 -55.83 3.13 8.70
N LYS A 249 -56.47 3.31 7.54
CA LYS A 249 -55.78 3.22 6.24
C LYS A 249 -54.68 4.27 6.11
N THR A 250 -54.96 5.51 6.49
CA THR A 250 -53.97 6.59 6.45
C THR A 250 -52.78 6.30 7.37
N ASP A 251 -53.03 5.88 8.60
CA ASP A 251 -51.98 5.54 9.57
C ASP A 251 -51.13 4.35 9.11
N GLN A 252 -51.77 3.32 8.52
CA GLN A 252 -51.06 2.19 7.93
C GLN A 252 -50.21 2.60 6.73
N ILE A 253 -50.74 3.45 5.83
CA ILE A 253 -49.97 3.96 4.70
C ILE A 253 -48.81 4.82 5.18
N LYS A 254 -49.02 5.68 6.19
CA LYS A 254 -47.97 6.48 6.80
C LYS A 254 -46.86 5.59 7.38
N THR A 255 -47.25 4.57 8.15
CA THR A 255 -46.30 3.60 8.72
C THR A 255 -45.51 2.89 7.63
N LEU A 256 -46.20 2.43 6.57
CA LEU A 256 -45.58 1.76 5.43
C LEU A 256 -44.61 2.71 4.69
N VAL A 257 -45.00 3.96 4.49
CA VAL A 257 -44.15 4.99 3.88
C VAL A 257 -42.92 5.26 4.75
N GLU A 258 -43.06 5.38 6.07
CA GLU A 258 -41.94 5.58 6.99
C GLU A 258 -40.98 4.37 7.00
N GLU A 259 -41.51 3.15 6.99
CA GLU A 259 -40.74 1.91 6.89
C GLU A 259 -39.95 1.85 5.58
N TYR A 260 -40.61 2.05 4.43
CA TYR A 260 -39.93 2.10 3.14
C TYR A 260 -38.97 3.27 3.02
N GLN A 261 -39.25 4.42 3.62
CA GLN A 261 -38.31 5.55 3.62
C GLN A 261 -37.04 5.21 4.40
N THR A 262 -37.18 4.56 5.55
CA THR A 262 -36.03 4.09 6.34
C THR A 262 -35.23 3.06 5.56
N HIS A 263 -35.91 2.15 4.86
CA HIS A 263 -35.28 1.13 4.04
C HIS A 263 -34.57 1.71 2.81
N ILE A 264 -35.20 2.64 2.08
CA ILE A 264 -34.59 3.35 0.94
C ILE A 264 -33.37 4.13 1.43
N ALA A 265 -33.46 4.88 2.53
CA ALA A 265 -32.33 5.65 3.05
C ALA A 265 -31.15 4.76 3.50
N ALA A 266 -31.40 3.50 3.85
CA ALA A 266 -30.34 2.54 4.19
C ALA A 266 -29.62 1.97 2.96
N ILE A 267 -30.31 1.90 1.81
CA ILE A 267 -29.78 1.32 0.57
C ILE A 267 -29.22 2.41 -0.37
N ASP A 268 -29.84 3.59 -0.38
CA ASP A 268 -29.46 4.75 -1.19
C ASP A 268 -29.34 6.00 -0.29
N PRO A 269 -28.29 6.07 0.53
CA PRO A 269 -28.04 7.21 1.38
C PRO A 269 -27.59 8.42 0.55
N ASP A 270 -28.20 9.57 0.81
CA ASP A 270 -27.75 10.86 0.26
C ASP A 270 -26.46 11.28 1.00
N TRP A 271 -25.31 11.08 0.36
CA TRP A 271 -24.00 11.41 0.93
C TRP A 271 -23.55 12.80 0.51
N ASP A 272 -23.57 13.73 1.46
CA ASP A 272 -22.83 14.98 1.36
C ASP A 272 -21.38 14.74 1.85
N ASP A 273 -20.53 14.23 0.96
CA ASP A 273 -19.14 13.88 1.27
C ASP A 273 -18.16 14.55 0.30
N LEU A 274 -17.69 15.72 0.70
CA LEU A 274 -16.70 16.51 0.00
C LEU A 274 -15.41 15.73 -0.34
N THR A 275 -15.06 14.71 0.46
CA THR A 275 -13.86 13.89 0.23
C THR A 275 -14.11 12.88 -0.88
N ALA A 276 -15.26 12.22 -0.86
CA ALA A 276 -15.68 11.33 -1.95
C ALA A 276 -15.82 12.10 -3.26
N ASP A 277 -16.44 13.28 -3.23
CA ASP A 277 -16.58 14.16 -4.39
C ASP A 277 -15.23 14.60 -4.95
N ALA A 278 -14.27 14.91 -4.09
CA ALA A 278 -12.91 15.25 -4.52
C ALA A 278 -12.26 14.09 -5.30
N TYR A 279 -12.36 12.86 -4.79
CA TYR A 279 -11.82 11.68 -5.48
C TYR A 279 -12.56 11.36 -6.79
N ILE A 280 -13.89 11.48 -6.81
CA ILE A 280 -14.70 11.25 -8.02
C ILE A 280 -14.31 12.25 -9.11
N ASN A 281 -14.20 13.54 -8.75
CA ASN A 281 -13.83 14.60 -9.68
C ASN A 281 -12.37 14.47 -10.17
N GLU A 282 -11.45 14.07 -9.28
CA GLU A 282 -10.05 13.80 -9.64
C GLU A 282 -9.97 12.66 -10.67
N ILE A 283 -10.68 11.56 -10.44
CA ILE A 283 -10.68 10.39 -11.34
C ILE A 283 -11.36 10.69 -12.67
N ALA A 284 -12.45 11.47 -12.68
CA ALA A 284 -13.16 11.86 -13.90
C ALA A 284 -12.32 12.71 -14.87
N ALA A 285 -11.24 13.34 -14.39
CA ALA A 285 -10.30 14.09 -15.22
C ALA A 285 -9.36 13.18 -16.04
N TYR A 286 -9.26 11.89 -15.69
CA TYR A 286 -8.46 10.93 -16.45
C TYR A 286 -9.28 10.34 -17.60
N PRO A 287 -8.68 10.17 -18.79
CA PRO A 287 -9.37 9.55 -19.91
C PRO A 287 -9.74 8.10 -19.59
N ASP A 288 -10.96 7.70 -19.97
CA ASP A 288 -11.47 6.34 -19.76
C ASP A 288 -10.46 5.28 -20.23
N ALA A 289 -9.83 4.60 -19.28
CA ALA A 289 -8.95 3.49 -19.56
C ALA A 289 -9.80 2.26 -19.88
N SER A 290 -10.18 2.08 -21.15
CA SER A 290 -10.98 0.94 -21.62
C SER A 290 -10.23 -0.40 -21.66
N LEU A 291 -9.09 -0.52 -20.97
CA LEU A 291 -8.24 -1.70 -21.02
C LEU A 291 -8.32 -2.46 -19.69
N PRO A 292 -8.77 -3.73 -19.68
CA PRO A 292 -8.62 -4.57 -18.51
C PRO A 292 -7.13 -4.66 -18.16
N PHE A 293 -6.79 -4.73 -16.86
CA PHE A 293 -5.43 -5.01 -16.39
C PHE A 293 -4.88 -6.20 -17.19
N ARG A 294 -4.04 -5.93 -18.19
CA ARG A 294 -3.35 -6.98 -18.94
C ARG A 294 -2.32 -7.62 -18.02
N SER A 295 -2.17 -8.93 -18.19
CA SER A 295 -1.18 -9.80 -17.55
C SER A 295 0.09 -9.05 -17.12
N ILE A 296 0.42 -9.21 -15.84
CA ILE A 296 1.67 -8.74 -15.22
C ILE A 296 2.83 -8.95 -16.22
N PRO A 297 3.55 -7.89 -16.62
CA PRO A 297 4.72 -8.05 -17.47
C PRO A 297 5.69 -9.05 -16.84
N GLU A 298 6.18 -10.04 -17.60
CA GLU A 298 7.10 -11.08 -17.10
C GLU A 298 8.44 -10.52 -16.60
N LEU A 299 8.74 -9.26 -16.89
CA LEU A 299 9.94 -8.55 -16.46
C LEU A 299 9.53 -7.24 -15.77
N PRO A 300 10.15 -6.89 -14.61
CA PRO A 300 9.97 -5.55 -14.07
C PRO A 300 10.39 -4.52 -15.13
N PRO A 301 9.60 -3.45 -15.36
CA PRO A 301 10.04 -2.39 -16.25
C PRO A 301 11.40 -1.89 -15.76
N SER A 302 12.31 -1.64 -16.69
CA SER A 302 13.51 -0.86 -16.40
C SER A 302 13.06 0.43 -15.70
N VAL A 303 13.63 0.74 -14.55
CA VAL A 303 13.24 1.88 -13.70
C VAL A 303 13.43 3.23 -14.40
N ASP A 304 14.08 3.23 -15.56
CA ASP A 304 14.10 4.35 -16.50
C ASP A 304 12.70 4.62 -17.08
N GLY A 305 11.94 5.50 -16.41
CA GLY A 305 10.69 6.05 -16.94
C GLY A 305 9.57 6.27 -15.93
N ILE A 306 9.72 5.83 -14.67
CA ILE A 306 8.71 6.06 -13.63
C ILE A 306 9.12 7.29 -12.81
N SER A 307 8.34 8.36 -12.89
CA SER A 307 8.57 9.61 -12.17
C SER A 307 8.00 9.55 -10.74
N ALA A 308 8.48 10.45 -9.86
CA ALA A 308 7.89 10.63 -8.52
C ALA A 308 6.40 11.04 -8.59
N GLU A 309 5.99 11.68 -9.70
CA GLU A 309 4.59 12.04 -9.94
C GLU A 309 3.72 10.80 -10.23
N ASP A 310 4.24 9.81 -10.95
CA ASP A 310 3.54 8.54 -11.22
C ASP A 310 3.29 7.75 -9.92
N PHE A 311 4.27 7.77 -8.99
CA PHE A 311 4.10 7.18 -7.65
C PHE A 311 3.06 7.89 -6.82
N SER A 312 3.10 9.23 -6.84
CA SER A 312 2.14 10.05 -6.11
C SER A 312 0.72 9.83 -6.65
N LEU A 313 0.57 9.69 -7.96
CA LEU A 313 -0.69 9.36 -8.61
C LEU A 313 -1.20 7.96 -8.23
N MET A 314 -0.32 6.95 -8.24
CA MET A 314 -0.66 5.59 -7.84
C MET A 314 -1.11 5.54 -6.37
N ALA A 315 -0.37 6.18 -5.47
CA ALA A 315 -0.70 6.23 -4.05
C ALA A 315 -2.06 6.92 -3.80
N ARG A 316 -2.30 8.09 -4.40
CA ARG A 316 -3.59 8.79 -4.33
C ARG A 316 -4.74 7.97 -4.92
N GLY A 317 -4.50 7.28 -6.04
CA GLY A 317 -5.49 6.40 -6.67
C GLY A 317 -5.92 5.25 -5.76
N TYR A 318 -4.98 4.62 -5.04
CA TYR A 318 -5.30 3.58 -4.06
C TYR A 318 -5.99 4.12 -2.81
N GLU A 319 -5.60 5.31 -2.34
CA GLU A 319 -6.24 5.97 -1.22
C GLU A 319 -7.70 6.32 -1.53
N GLY A 320 -7.95 6.92 -2.71
CA GLY A 320 -9.30 7.23 -3.20
C GLY A 320 -10.14 5.98 -3.42
N LEU A 321 -9.57 4.92 -4.02
CA LEU A 321 -10.25 3.64 -4.20
C LEU A 321 -10.64 3.00 -2.86
N GLY A 322 -9.71 2.99 -1.90
CA GLY A 322 -9.95 2.46 -0.56
C GLY A 322 -11.04 3.25 0.16
N TYR A 323 -11.01 4.58 0.06
CA TYR A 323 -12.00 5.47 0.63
C TYR A 323 -13.40 5.22 0.04
N LEU A 324 -13.54 5.30 -1.28
CA LEU A 324 -14.82 5.13 -1.98
C LEU A 324 -15.42 3.74 -1.75
N LEU A 325 -14.62 2.67 -1.85
CA LEU A 325 -15.12 1.32 -1.59
C LEU A 325 -15.48 1.10 -0.12
N SER A 326 -14.81 1.76 0.84
CA SER A 326 -15.19 1.70 2.25
C SER A 326 -16.54 2.38 2.52
N ARG A 327 -16.85 3.47 1.78
CA ARG A 327 -18.17 4.11 1.82
C ARG A 327 -19.24 3.18 1.27
N VAL A 328 -19.00 2.59 0.10
CA VAL A 328 -19.93 1.62 -0.53
C VAL A 328 -20.14 0.40 0.37
N ALA A 329 -19.10 -0.14 1.00
CA ALA A 329 -19.21 -1.25 1.96
C ALA A 329 -20.00 -0.88 3.24
N GLY A 330 -20.21 0.41 3.51
CA GLY A 330 -21.05 0.90 4.60
C GLY A 330 -22.55 0.92 4.27
N ILE A 331 -22.93 0.68 3.00
CA ILE A 331 -24.33 0.54 2.58
C ILE A 331 -24.83 -0.84 3.03
N GLY A 332 -25.99 -0.88 3.67
CA GLY A 332 -26.63 -2.14 4.08
C GLY A 332 -27.21 -2.87 2.89
N PHE A 333 -26.42 -3.72 2.23
CA PHE A 333 -26.93 -4.59 1.16
C PHE A 333 -27.65 -5.81 1.72
N GLU A 334 -28.83 -6.16 1.18
CA GLU A 334 -29.64 -7.32 1.64
C GLU A 334 -29.07 -8.70 1.25
N HIS A 335 -28.03 -8.74 0.41
CA HIS A 335 -27.45 -9.96 -0.16
C HIS A 335 -25.93 -9.95 -0.06
N ASP A 336 -25.29 -11.02 -0.55
CA ASP A 336 -23.83 -11.25 -0.58
C ASP A 336 -22.99 -10.10 -1.20
N VAL A 337 -23.63 -9.06 -1.75
CA VAL A 337 -22.98 -7.86 -2.30
C VAL A 337 -22.02 -7.22 -1.28
N ASP A 338 -22.38 -7.21 0.01
CA ASP A 338 -21.49 -6.74 1.08
C ASP A 338 -20.17 -7.53 1.11
N ASP A 339 -20.24 -8.85 1.02
CA ASP A 339 -19.06 -9.72 0.96
C ASP A 339 -18.25 -9.51 -0.33
N TYR A 340 -18.91 -9.31 -1.49
CA TYR A 340 -18.23 -9.01 -2.74
C TYR A 340 -17.54 -7.64 -2.73
N VAL A 341 -18.17 -6.61 -2.18
CA VAL A 341 -17.58 -5.26 -2.06
C VAL A 341 -16.39 -5.29 -1.09
N LYS A 342 -16.54 -5.94 0.08
CA LYS A 342 -15.44 -6.14 1.03
C LYS A 342 -14.30 -6.95 0.45
N ALA A 343 -14.60 -8.02 -0.29
CA ALA A 343 -13.60 -8.81 -1.00
C ALA A 343 -12.89 -7.99 -2.09
N GLY A 344 -13.63 -7.20 -2.86
CA GLY A 344 -13.08 -6.28 -3.86
C GLY A 344 -12.15 -5.24 -3.24
N LEU A 345 -12.57 -4.60 -2.14
CA LEU A 345 -11.73 -3.68 -1.36
C LEU A 345 -10.46 -4.36 -0.86
N LYS A 346 -10.58 -5.56 -0.30
CA LYS A 346 -9.43 -6.32 0.21
C LYS A 346 -8.46 -6.70 -0.92
N ILE A 347 -8.96 -7.13 -2.08
CA ILE A 347 -8.13 -7.43 -3.25
C ILE A 347 -7.40 -6.17 -3.73
N ALA A 348 -8.10 -5.05 -3.83
CA ALA A 348 -7.51 -3.77 -4.24
C ALA A 348 -6.40 -3.31 -3.29
N LEU A 349 -6.63 -3.35 -1.98
CA LEU A 349 -5.64 -2.97 -0.97
C LEU A 349 -4.43 -3.92 -0.95
N VAL A 350 -4.65 -5.24 -1.07
CA VAL A 350 -3.57 -6.23 -1.14
C VAL A 350 -2.74 -6.07 -2.41
N ALA A 351 -3.39 -5.79 -3.54
CA ALA A 351 -2.70 -5.53 -4.81
C ALA A 351 -1.88 -4.24 -4.75
N GLY A 352 -2.42 -3.17 -4.16
CA GLY A 352 -1.71 -1.91 -3.93
C GLY A 352 -0.48 -2.09 -3.04
N ALA A 353 -0.64 -2.76 -1.89
CA ALA A 353 0.47 -3.04 -0.97
C ALA A 353 1.54 -3.97 -1.59
N ALA A 354 1.13 -4.92 -2.44
CA ALA A 354 2.06 -5.76 -3.19
C ALA A 354 2.85 -4.95 -4.23
N GLY A 355 2.17 -4.05 -4.95
CA GLY A 355 2.80 -3.10 -5.88
C GLY A 355 3.81 -2.20 -5.18
N GLU A 356 3.43 -1.56 -4.08
CA GLU A 356 4.32 -0.73 -3.27
C GLU A 356 5.56 -1.50 -2.81
N ARG A 357 5.38 -2.74 -2.33
CA ARG A 357 6.50 -3.59 -1.89
C ARG A 357 7.44 -3.92 -3.04
N ILE A 358 6.93 -4.33 -4.20
CA ILE A 358 7.75 -4.66 -5.38
C ILE A 358 8.58 -3.46 -5.80
N ILE A 359 7.98 -2.27 -5.76
CA ILE A 359 8.68 -1.07 -6.18
C ILE A 359 9.71 -0.64 -5.12
N GLY A 360 9.34 -0.66 -3.84
CA GLY A 360 10.27 -0.37 -2.74
C GLY A 360 11.49 -1.29 -2.75
N THR A 361 11.30 -2.60 -2.92
CA THR A 361 12.43 -3.55 -3.00
C THR A 361 13.27 -3.34 -4.27
N SER A 362 12.67 -2.91 -5.37
CA SER A 362 13.39 -2.58 -6.60
C SER A 362 14.26 -1.32 -6.43
N PHE A 363 13.74 -0.30 -5.74
CA PHE A 363 14.51 0.90 -5.39
C PHE A 363 15.67 0.58 -4.44
N ASP A 364 15.41 -0.18 -3.37
CA ASP A 364 16.47 -0.61 -2.44
C ASP A 364 17.57 -1.41 -3.15
N ALA A 365 17.19 -2.28 -4.10
CA ALA A 365 18.15 -3.06 -4.89
C ALA A 365 18.99 -2.15 -5.78
N LEU A 366 18.38 -1.17 -6.45
CA LEU A 366 19.07 -0.17 -7.26
C LEU A 366 20.03 0.69 -6.42
N GLU A 367 19.61 1.11 -5.24
CA GLU A 367 20.46 1.89 -4.34
C GLU A 367 21.66 1.06 -3.87
N ARG A 368 21.46 -0.22 -3.55
CA ARG A 368 22.56 -1.15 -3.25
C ARG A 368 23.51 -1.29 -4.43
N THR A 369 23.00 -1.57 -5.64
CA THR A 369 23.85 -1.69 -6.83
C THR A 369 24.63 -0.40 -7.10
N ARG A 370 24.00 0.77 -6.94
CA ARG A 370 24.67 2.06 -7.06
C ARG A 370 25.79 2.21 -6.02
N ASN A 371 25.52 1.88 -4.77
CA ASN A 371 26.50 1.98 -3.68
C ASN A 371 27.66 1.01 -3.88
N ASP A 372 27.39 -0.22 -4.33
CA ASP A 372 28.40 -1.22 -4.68
C ASP A 372 29.30 -0.71 -5.80
N LEU A 373 28.72 -0.12 -6.85
CA LEU A 373 29.47 0.44 -7.98
C LEU A 373 30.39 1.60 -7.56
N VAL A 374 29.92 2.47 -6.66
CA VAL A 374 30.72 3.55 -6.07
C VAL A 374 31.86 2.97 -5.22
N SER A 375 31.58 1.91 -4.45
CA SER A 375 32.59 1.24 -3.63
C SER A 375 33.67 0.55 -4.48
N GLU A 376 33.28 -0.07 -5.59
CA GLU A 376 34.18 -0.72 -6.54
C GLU A 376 35.07 0.32 -7.24
N GLN A 377 34.50 1.45 -7.66
CA GLN A 377 35.28 2.56 -8.21
C GLN A 377 36.29 3.11 -7.19
N ALA A 378 35.88 3.25 -5.92
CA ALA A 378 36.78 3.68 -4.85
C ALA A 378 37.90 2.66 -4.58
N ALA A 379 37.60 1.36 -4.62
CA ALA A 379 38.59 0.29 -4.48
C ALA A 379 39.59 0.28 -5.65
N LYS A 380 39.11 0.44 -6.88
CA LYS A 380 39.96 0.55 -8.07
C LYS A 380 40.91 1.75 -7.97
N ALA A 381 40.41 2.92 -7.56
CA ALA A 381 41.23 4.11 -7.37
C ALA A 381 42.32 3.92 -6.29
N ARG A 382 42.04 3.14 -5.22
CA ARG A 382 43.05 2.78 -4.21
C ARG A 382 44.11 1.84 -4.77
N ALA A 383 43.69 0.81 -5.50
CA ALA A 383 44.61 -0.14 -6.13
C ALA A 383 45.54 0.54 -7.15
N GLU A 384 45.02 1.49 -7.94
CA GLU A 384 45.83 2.31 -8.85
C GLU A 384 46.88 3.13 -8.08
N LYS A 385 46.52 3.73 -6.95
CA LYS A 385 47.47 4.47 -6.10
C LYS A 385 48.54 3.57 -5.47
N GLU A 386 48.18 2.37 -5.03
CA GLU A 386 49.14 1.38 -4.49
C GLU A 386 50.09 0.88 -5.58
N LEU A 387 49.59 0.69 -6.81
CA LEU A 387 50.42 0.32 -7.95
C LEU A 387 51.46 1.41 -8.27
N ASP A 388 51.06 2.68 -8.28
CA ASP A 388 51.97 3.81 -8.48
C ASP A 388 53.06 3.87 -7.38
N GLN A 389 52.68 3.64 -6.12
CA GLN A 389 53.64 3.57 -5.01
C GLN A 389 54.62 2.40 -5.15
N ALA A 390 54.13 1.23 -5.55
CA ALA A 390 54.96 0.05 -5.78
C ALA A 390 55.94 0.26 -6.96
N GLN A 391 55.50 0.92 -8.04
CA GLN A 391 56.37 1.28 -9.15
C GLN A 391 57.46 2.27 -8.72
N HIS A 392 57.12 3.26 -7.90
CA HIS A 392 58.10 4.18 -7.35
C HIS A 392 59.14 3.45 -6.49
N ALA A 393 58.70 2.59 -5.55
CA ALA A 393 59.58 1.80 -4.70
C ALA A 393 60.49 0.85 -5.50
N LEU A 394 59.97 0.23 -6.56
CA LEU A 394 60.76 -0.61 -7.47
C LEU A 394 61.86 0.21 -8.17
N SER A 395 61.54 1.42 -8.63
CA SER A 395 62.51 2.32 -9.26
C SER A 395 63.63 2.74 -8.29
N GLU A 396 63.30 2.96 -7.02
CA GLU A 396 64.29 3.26 -5.97
C GLU A 396 65.17 2.04 -5.66
N ALA A 397 64.59 0.86 -5.54
CA ALA A 397 65.32 -0.38 -5.32
C ALA A 397 66.32 -0.66 -6.46
N GLN A 398 65.93 -0.41 -7.71
CA GLN A 398 66.82 -0.53 -8.87
C GLN A 398 68.00 0.46 -8.81
N ARG A 399 67.77 1.70 -8.35
CA ARG A 399 68.85 2.67 -8.14
C ARG A 399 69.82 2.22 -7.04
N MET A 400 69.31 1.68 -5.94
CA MET A 400 70.13 1.15 -4.85
C MET A 400 70.98 -0.03 -5.30
N LEU A 401 70.42 -0.95 -6.07
CA LEU A 401 71.14 -2.11 -6.61
C LEU A 401 72.32 -1.67 -7.50
N LYS A 402 72.11 -0.68 -8.36
CA LYS A 402 73.17 -0.13 -9.22
C LYS A 402 74.30 0.50 -8.39
N ALA A 403 73.97 1.26 -7.35
CA ALA A 403 74.95 1.85 -6.45
C ALA A 403 75.78 0.78 -5.70
N ALA A 404 75.14 -0.32 -5.29
CA ALA A 404 75.83 -1.44 -4.63
C ALA A 404 76.84 -2.13 -5.57
N GLN A 405 76.48 -2.34 -6.84
CA GLN A 405 77.39 -2.90 -7.84
C GLN A 405 78.60 -1.99 -8.10
N GLU A 406 78.39 -0.67 -8.15
CA GLU A 406 79.48 0.30 -8.27
C GLU A 406 80.44 0.25 -7.08
N THR A 407 79.93 0.06 -5.85
CA THR A 407 80.79 -0.11 -4.66
C THR A 407 81.59 -1.41 -4.67
N GLU A 408 81.01 -2.51 -5.15
CA GLU A 408 81.69 -3.81 -5.24
C GLU A 408 82.87 -3.75 -6.22
N ASN A 409 82.68 -3.14 -7.39
CA ASN A 409 83.74 -2.95 -8.38
C ASN A 409 84.91 -2.13 -7.82
N ARG A 410 84.62 -1.08 -7.03
CA ARG A 410 85.63 -0.24 -6.40
C ARG A 410 86.46 -0.99 -5.34
N TYR A 411 85.87 -1.96 -4.66
CA TYR A 411 86.57 -2.81 -3.71
C TYR A 411 87.55 -3.78 -4.40
N LEU A 412 87.16 -4.32 -5.56
CA LEU A 412 88.01 -5.21 -6.35
C LEU A 412 89.27 -4.51 -6.88
N GLU A 413 89.15 -3.26 -7.34
CA GLU A 413 90.30 -2.45 -7.78
C GLU A 413 91.31 -2.21 -6.66
N LEU A 414 90.84 -1.94 -5.44
CA LEU A 414 91.70 -1.71 -4.28
C LEU A 414 92.54 -2.94 -3.91
N LYS A 415 91.97 -4.14 -4.05
CA LYS A 415 92.63 -5.41 -3.73
C LYS A 415 93.83 -5.68 -4.64
N VAL A 416 93.70 -5.41 -5.94
CA VAL A 416 94.78 -5.57 -6.93
C VAL A 416 95.95 -4.63 -6.63
N SER A 417 95.66 -3.39 -6.23
CA SER A 417 96.70 -2.41 -5.87
C SER A 417 97.51 -2.83 -4.63
N HIS A 418 96.90 -3.56 -3.68
CA HIS A 418 97.59 -3.99 -2.46
C HIS A 418 98.62 -5.10 -2.73
N GLU A 419 98.32 -6.04 -3.63
CA GLU A 419 99.24 -7.15 -3.99
C GLU A 419 100.51 -6.66 -4.71
N GLN A 420 100.42 -5.58 -5.50
CA GLN A 420 101.57 -4.99 -6.19
C GLN A 420 102.58 -4.36 -5.21
N LEU A 421 102.10 -3.78 -4.11
CA LEU A 421 102.94 -3.16 -3.09
C LEU A 421 103.81 -4.19 -2.34
N VAL A 422 103.24 -5.36 -2.01
CA VAL A 422 103.93 -6.43 -1.26
C VAL A 422 105.14 -6.97 -2.01
N ASN A 423 105.06 -7.13 -3.34
CA ASN A 423 106.16 -7.67 -4.15
C ASN A 423 107.37 -6.72 -4.27
N SER A 424 107.15 -5.40 -4.16
CA SER A 424 108.23 -4.41 -4.25
C SER A 424 109.16 -4.43 -3.03
N HIS A 425 108.63 -4.71 -1.84
CA HIS A 425 109.38 -4.72 -0.59
C HIS A 425 110.36 -5.91 -0.48
N ALA A 426 110.06 -7.05 -1.08
CA ALA A 426 110.91 -8.25 -1.01
C ALA A 426 112.24 -8.11 -1.79
N ASN A 427 112.26 -7.29 -2.84
CA ASN A 427 113.44 -7.14 -3.70
C ASN A 427 114.51 -6.18 -3.14
N LEU A 428 114.16 -5.31 -2.18
CA LEU A 428 115.12 -4.36 -1.59
C LEU A 428 116.06 -5.04 -0.57
N ALA A 429 115.58 -6.04 0.16
CA ALA A 429 116.34 -6.69 1.24
C ALA A 429 117.54 -7.51 0.75
N ARG A 430 117.47 -8.11 -0.46
CA ARG A 430 118.56 -8.95 -1.02
C ARG A 430 119.81 -8.19 -1.46
N LYS A 431 119.74 -6.86 -1.63
CA LYS A 431 120.85 -6.06 -2.19
C LYS A 431 121.84 -5.56 -1.14
N GLN A 432 121.49 -5.59 0.14
CA GLN A 432 122.33 -5.05 1.22
C GLN A 432 123.35 -6.07 1.80
N GLU A 433 123.12 -7.36 1.61
CA GLU A 433 123.93 -8.43 2.22
C GLU A 433 125.24 -8.74 1.47
N LEU A 434 125.34 -8.40 0.17
CA LEU A 434 126.48 -8.72 -0.69
C LEU A 434 127.69 -7.76 -0.59
N THR A 435 127.53 -6.60 0.05
CA THR A 435 128.56 -5.54 0.09
C THR A 435 129.52 -5.60 1.28
N GLN A 436 129.19 -6.36 2.34
CA GLN A 436 129.99 -6.39 3.58
C GLN A 436 131.17 -7.37 3.51
N ASP A 437 131.03 -8.49 2.81
CA ASP A 437 132.03 -9.58 2.76
C ASP A 437 133.31 -9.23 1.94
N ALA A 438 133.25 -8.25 1.05
CA ALA A 438 134.37 -7.94 0.14
C ALA A 438 135.50 -7.12 0.79
N LEU A 439 135.26 -6.48 1.94
CA LEU A 439 136.20 -5.53 2.56
C LEU A 439 137.22 -6.19 3.52
N ASP A 440 136.89 -7.31 4.15
CA ASP A 440 137.76 -7.98 5.14
C ASP A 440 138.92 -8.77 4.50
N ILE A 441 138.81 -9.14 3.22
CA ILE A 441 139.83 -9.95 2.53
C ILE A 441 141.06 -9.12 2.11
N ALA A 442 140.90 -7.82 1.84
CA ALA A 442 141.99 -6.97 1.33
C ALA A 442 143.00 -6.52 2.39
N TYR A 443 142.59 -6.39 3.66
CA TYR A 443 143.44 -5.84 4.73
C TYR A 443 144.53 -6.82 5.21
N ASN A 444 144.25 -8.13 5.16
CA ASN A 444 145.17 -9.16 5.69
C ASN A 444 146.36 -9.48 4.76
N ALA A 445 146.31 -9.11 3.46
CA ALA A 445 147.38 -9.42 2.51
C ALA A 445 148.59 -8.48 2.60
N LEU A 446 148.41 -7.23 3.07
CA LEU A 446 149.47 -6.20 3.05
C LEU A 446 150.55 -6.44 4.12
N ILE A 447 150.18 -6.96 5.29
CA ILE A 447 151.07 -7.18 6.44
C ILE A 447 152.11 -8.28 6.18
N SER A 448 151.81 -9.24 5.28
CA SER A 448 152.69 -10.37 5.00
C SER A 448 153.99 -9.97 4.27
N TYR A 449 153.96 -8.96 3.41
CA TYR A 449 155.08 -8.63 2.51
C TYR A 449 156.22 -7.87 3.19
N GLU A 450 155.92 -6.99 4.14
CA GLU A 450 156.92 -6.19 4.86
C GLU A 450 157.85 -7.05 5.73
N SER A 451 157.29 -8.10 6.35
CA SER A 451 158.06 -9.03 7.19
C SER A 451 159.16 -9.79 6.42
N MET A 452 158.93 -10.11 5.14
CA MET A 452 159.87 -10.87 4.32
C MET A 452 161.12 -10.06 3.93
N LEU A 453 160.98 -8.76 3.69
CA LEU A 453 162.10 -7.89 3.27
C LEU A 453 163.10 -7.68 4.41
N VAL A 454 162.61 -7.43 5.63
CA VAL A 454 163.45 -7.26 6.84
C VAL A 454 164.31 -8.50 7.07
N GLN A 455 163.72 -9.69 6.92
CA GLN A 455 164.41 -10.95 7.17
C GLN A 455 165.54 -11.21 6.15
N ALA A 456 165.33 -10.86 4.88
CA ALA A 456 166.31 -11.04 3.82
C ALA A 456 167.55 -10.13 3.99
N VAL A 457 167.37 -8.86 4.39
CA VAL A 457 168.50 -7.93 4.62
C VAL A 457 169.33 -8.38 5.82
N ARG A 458 168.68 -8.84 6.91
CA ARG A 458 169.35 -9.39 8.11
C ARG A 458 170.19 -10.62 7.79
N GLN A 459 169.65 -11.59 7.07
CA GLN A 459 170.35 -12.85 6.78
C GLN A 459 171.66 -12.64 5.99
N ASN A 460 171.72 -11.60 5.16
CA ASN A 460 172.91 -11.29 4.36
C ASN A 460 173.92 -10.39 5.11
N GLY A 461 173.63 -10.03 6.37
CA GLY A 461 174.52 -9.22 7.22
C GLY A 461 174.75 -7.82 6.69
N HIS A 462 173.77 -7.24 6.00
CA HIS A 462 173.79 -5.89 5.47
C HIS A 462 173.02 -4.95 6.40
N ASP A 463 173.40 -3.67 6.44
CA ASP A 463 172.75 -2.69 7.31
C ASP A 463 171.55 -2.03 6.59
N GLY A 464 171.53 -2.13 5.26
CA GLY A 464 170.44 -1.68 4.40
C GLY A 464 170.67 -2.09 2.95
N VAL A 465 169.70 -1.78 2.10
CA VAL A 465 169.72 -2.07 0.66
C VAL A 465 169.09 -0.94 -0.14
N VAL A 466 169.64 -0.68 -1.32
CA VAL A 466 169.02 0.21 -2.30
C VAL A 466 167.91 -0.57 -3.00
N PHE A 467 166.63 -0.22 -2.82
CA PHE A 467 165.53 -0.87 -3.54
C PHE A 467 165.14 -0.13 -4.82
N SER A 468 165.60 1.11 -4.99
CA SER A 468 165.40 1.89 -6.22
C SER A 468 166.62 2.74 -6.55
N ALA A 469 167.25 2.48 -7.69
CA ALA A 469 168.39 3.25 -8.21
C ALA A 469 168.01 4.10 -9.45
N ALA A 470 166.72 4.34 -9.68
CA ALA A 470 166.24 5.04 -10.87
C ALA A 470 166.77 6.48 -11.00
N ASN A 471 167.10 7.13 -9.87
CA ASN A 471 167.80 8.42 -9.83
C ASN A 471 169.04 8.30 -8.92
N PRO A 472 170.27 8.29 -9.46
CA PRO A 472 171.50 8.09 -8.68
C PRO A 472 171.76 9.17 -7.62
N LEU A 473 171.18 10.36 -7.79
CA LEU A 473 171.32 11.47 -6.84
C LEU A 473 170.32 11.40 -5.68
N SER A 474 169.29 10.56 -5.79
CA SER A 474 168.26 10.34 -4.76
C SER A 474 167.73 8.90 -4.80
N PRO A 475 168.57 7.89 -4.52
CA PRO A 475 168.14 6.50 -4.50
C PRO A 475 167.12 6.20 -3.40
N GLY A 476 166.18 5.29 -3.69
CA GLY A 476 165.29 4.70 -2.70
C GLY A 476 166.04 3.67 -1.88
N ILE A 477 166.17 3.93 -0.58
CA ILE A 477 166.97 3.15 0.34
C ILE A 477 166.11 2.61 1.46
N PHE A 478 166.31 1.35 1.80
CA PHE A 478 165.80 0.72 2.99
C PHE A 478 166.95 0.46 3.96
N VAL A 479 166.86 0.96 5.18
CA VAL A 479 167.80 0.69 6.27
C VAL A 479 167.08 -0.19 7.29
N LEU A 480 167.79 -1.13 7.90
CA LEU A 480 167.20 -1.92 8.98
C LEU A 480 166.80 -0.99 10.14
N PRO A 481 165.60 -1.10 10.72
CA PRO A 481 165.14 -0.20 11.79
C PRO A 481 166.12 -0.09 12.97
N GLU A 482 166.81 -1.19 13.31
CA GLU A 482 167.81 -1.26 14.38
C GLU A 482 169.07 -0.43 14.10
N ILE A 483 169.40 -0.22 12.83
CA ILE A 483 170.52 0.61 12.38
C ILE A 483 170.11 2.08 12.34
N GLU A 484 168.84 2.39 12.06
CA GLU A 484 168.37 3.77 12.02
C GLU A 484 168.54 4.48 13.36
N GLU A 485 168.21 3.80 14.47
CA GLU A 485 168.36 4.33 15.83
C GLU A 485 169.82 4.62 16.20
N THR A 486 170.77 3.83 15.70
CA THR A 486 172.18 3.92 16.09
C THR A 486 173.01 4.80 15.16
N ALA A 487 172.81 4.69 13.85
CA ALA A 487 173.57 5.44 12.86
C ALA A 487 173.17 6.93 12.83
N PHE A 488 171.87 7.25 12.97
CA PHE A 488 171.36 8.61 12.81
C PHE A 488 171.23 9.42 14.11
N ALA A 489 171.84 8.97 15.21
CA ALA A 489 171.78 9.66 16.50
C ALA A 489 172.30 11.12 16.47
N THR A 490 173.17 11.46 15.52
CA THR A 490 173.70 12.83 15.31
C THR A 490 173.03 13.58 14.15
N GLY A 491 171.90 13.08 13.64
CA GLY A 491 171.07 13.68 12.60
C GLY A 491 171.46 13.30 11.16
N SER A 492 172.72 12.96 10.90
CA SER A 492 173.16 12.43 9.61
C SER A 492 174.32 11.46 9.74
N ALA A 493 174.36 10.44 8.89
CA ALA A 493 175.38 9.40 8.89
C ALA A 493 175.89 9.11 7.48
N THR A 494 177.19 8.91 7.35
CA THR A 494 177.79 8.47 6.09
C THR A 494 177.81 6.96 6.07
N ALA A 495 177.19 6.36 5.06
CA ALA A 495 177.24 4.94 4.79
C ALA A 495 178.10 4.65 3.56
N TYR A 496 178.67 3.46 3.53
CA TYR A 496 179.50 2.96 2.45
C TYR A 496 178.64 2.08 1.53
N LEU A 497 178.72 2.37 0.24
CA LEU A 497 177.97 1.66 -0.80
C LEU A 497 178.82 0.57 -1.43
N TYR A 498 178.23 -0.61 -1.59
CA TYR A 498 178.93 -1.75 -2.15
C TYR A 498 178.11 -2.46 -3.22
N HIS A 499 178.79 -2.80 -4.32
CA HIS A 499 178.30 -3.83 -5.23
C HIS A 499 178.55 -5.23 -4.65
N PRO A 500 177.60 -6.17 -4.80
CA PRO A 500 177.87 -7.58 -4.58
C PRO A 500 179.07 -8.04 -5.45
N PRO A 501 180.04 -8.81 -4.93
CA PRO A 501 180.03 -9.49 -3.62
C PRO A 501 180.72 -8.74 -2.47
N LYS A 502 181.32 -7.55 -2.67
CA LYS A 502 181.84 -6.62 -1.63
C LYS A 502 182.71 -5.48 -2.19
N THR A 503 182.39 -4.95 -3.36
CA THR A 503 183.21 -3.90 -3.99
C THR A 503 182.75 -2.53 -3.52
N LEU A 504 183.58 -1.80 -2.76
CA LEU A 504 183.28 -0.42 -2.34
C LEU A 504 183.19 0.50 -3.58
N ILE A 505 181.97 0.93 -3.91
CA ILE A 505 181.67 1.78 -5.07
C ILE A 505 181.59 3.26 -4.72
N GLY A 506 181.31 3.60 -3.46
CA GLY A 506 181.17 4.99 -3.06
C GLY A 506 180.72 5.15 -1.61
N GLU A 507 180.38 6.37 -1.27
CA GLU A 507 179.89 6.78 0.04
C GLU A 507 178.62 7.62 -0.14
N ILE A 508 177.65 7.43 0.74
CA ILE A 508 176.37 8.13 0.74
C ILE A 508 176.14 8.78 2.09
N LEU A 509 175.83 10.08 2.08
CA LEU A 509 175.42 10.81 3.26
C LEU A 509 173.90 10.76 3.36
N LEU A 510 173.42 10.22 4.47
CA LEU A 510 172.01 10.03 4.77
C LEU A 510 171.63 10.90 5.98
N SER A 511 170.46 11.54 5.98
CA SER A 511 169.93 12.29 7.13
C SER A 511 168.64 11.66 7.64
N GLY A 512 168.52 11.45 8.95
CA GLY A 512 167.33 10.86 9.55
C GLY A 512 166.11 11.79 9.54
N SER A 513 164.90 11.23 9.47
CA SER A 513 163.63 11.94 9.71
C SER A 513 162.77 11.17 10.73
N GLU A 514 161.81 11.85 11.39
CA GLU A 514 160.98 11.30 12.49
C GLU A 514 160.17 10.04 12.12
N ASN A 515 160.02 9.73 10.83
CA ASN A 515 159.23 8.60 10.33
C ASN A 515 160.08 7.50 9.65
N GLY A 516 161.36 7.35 10.02
CA GLY A 516 162.17 6.17 9.64
C GLY A 516 162.53 6.08 8.15
N VAL A 517 162.73 7.24 7.51
CA VAL A 517 163.23 7.29 6.13
C VAL A 517 164.36 8.30 6.06
N ALA A 518 165.56 7.79 5.78
CA ALA A 518 166.77 8.60 5.67
C ALA A 518 166.79 9.32 4.31
N ALA A 519 166.59 10.63 4.30
CA ALA A 519 166.73 11.42 3.07
C ALA A 519 168.19 11.39 2.61
N VAL A 520 168.41 11.17 1.32
CA VAL A 520 169.76 11.17 0.74
C VAL A 520 170.25 12.60 0.59
N VAL A 521 171.32 12.94 1.31
CA VAL A 521 171.90 14.29 1.31
C VAL A 521 172.91 14.45 0.19
N SER A 522 173.77 13.45 -0.02
CA SER A 522 174.72 13.44 -1.13
C SER A 522 175.23 12.03 -1.41
N VAL A 523 175.56 11.74 -2.67
CA VAL A 523 176.18 10.47 -3.09
C VAL A 523 177.50 10.78 -3.78
N THR A 524 178.58 10.16 -3.33
CA THR A 524 179.91 10.27 -3.96
C THR A 524 180.36 8.89 -4.43
N LEU A 525 180.39 8.69 -5.75
CA LEU A 525 180.82 7.43 -6.37
C LEU A 525 182.27 7.52 -6.86
N LYS A 526 182.99 6.39 -6.80
CA LYS A 526 184.32 6.29 -7.40
C LYS A 526 184.22 6.39 -8.92
N ARG A 527 185.23 7.01 -9.56
CA ARG A 527 185.24 7.25 -11.00
C ARG A 527 184.99 5.96 -11.79
N GLY A 528 183.92 5.95 -12.59
CA GLY A 528 183.51 4.81 -13.42
C GLY A 528 182.64 3.74 -12.72
N LYS A 529 182.01 4.06 -11.57
CA LYS A 529 181.04 3.20 -10.88
C LYS A 529 179.65 3.85 -10.86
N ASP A 530 178.61 3.02 -11.04
CA ASP A 530 177.20 3.40 -10.98
C ASP A 530 176.48 2.69 -9.83
N LEU A 531 175.33 3.24 -9.41
CA LEU A 531 174.49 2.67 -8.35
C LEU A 531 173.42 1.75 -8.96
N LEU A 532 173.24 0.55 -8.41
CA LEU A 532 172.26 -0.44 -8.86
C LEU A 532 171.23 -0.78 -7.78
N PRO A 533 170.01 -1.22 -8.15
CA PRO A 533 169.09 -1.83 -7.20
C PRO A 533 169.75 -3.07 -6.59
N PHE A 534 169.53 -3.26 -5.30
CA PHE A 534 170.12 -4.27 -4.44
C PHE A 534 171.61 -4.09 -4.12
N ASP A 535 172.18 -2.93 -4.42
CA ASP A 535 173.42 -2.51 -3.78
C ASP A 535 173.21 -2.38 -2.28
N TYR A 536 174.13 -2.94 -1.51
CA TYR A 536 173.98 -3.00 -0.08
C TYR A 536 174.76 -1.89 0.60
N ILE A 537 174.21 -1.48 1.74
CA ILE A 537 174.66 -0.33 2.51
C ILE A 537 175.28 -0.87 3.80
N SER A 538 176.41 -0.30 4.19
CA SER A 538 176.95 -0.51 5.53
C SER A 538 177.44 0.80 6.14
N PHE A 539 177.13 1.03 7.41
CA PHE A 539 177.60 2.21 8.13
C PHE A 539 179.01 2.03 8.71
N THR A 540 179.58 0.84 8.57
CA THR A 540 180.98 0.54 8.90
C THR A 540 181.75 0.26 7.62
N LYS A 541 182.94 0.85 7.48
CA LYS A 541 183.80 0.58 6.32
C LYS A 541 184.34 -0.85 6.39
N ARG A 542 183.80 -1.72 5.54
CA ARG A 542 184.18 -3.13 5.37
C ARG A 542 185.19 -3.32 4.25
#